data_AF-A0A6B2LQL6-F1
#
_entry.id   AF-A0A6B2LQL6-F1
#
_cell.length_a   1.000
_cell.length_b   1.000
_cell.length_c   1.000
_cell.angle_alpha   90.00
_cell.angle_beta   90.00
_cell.angle_gamma   90.00
#
_symmetry.space_group_name_H-M   'P 1'
#
loop_
_entity.id
_entity.type
_entity.pdbx_description
1 polymer ?
#
loop_
_entity_poly.entity_id
_entity_poly.type
_entity_poly.pdbx_seq_one_letter_code
_entity_poly.pdbx_strand_id
1 'polypeptide(L)'
;MNQDKLKRLEGQVRTGGKGTVRRKVKKQRKVTTTDDKKLQSTLKKIGVNPIPAIEEVSFFNKDGTVRIFKNPKLQAALPSNTFVVSGNSEVKSWADILQSVPVPSGTEEVPDLASGVNFEEVATKTEN
;
A
#
# COMPACT_ATOMS: atom_id res chain seq x y z
N MET A 1 -56.40 -36.10 -24.39
CA MET A 1 -55.47 -35.31 -23.54
C MET A 1 -56.08 -35.23 -22.15
N ASN A 2 -55.43 -35.74 -21.11
CA ASN A 2 -56.03 -35.91 -19.79
C ASN A 2 -55.79 -34.66 -18.92
N GLN A 3 -56.86 -33.87 -18.69
CA GLN A 3 -56.77 -32.50 -18.16
C GLN A 3 -56.26 -32.42 -16.70
N ASP A 4 -56.53 -33.44 -15.89
CA ASP A 4 -56.15 -33.44 -14.47
C ASP A 4 -54.64 -33.61 -14.25
N LYS A 5 -53.99 -34.38 -15.13
CA LYS A 5 -52.53 -34.51 -15.12
C LYS A 5 -51.86 -33.21 -15.58
N LEU A 6 -52.48 -32.51 -16.53
CA LEU A 6 -51.99 -31.23 -17.05
C LEU A 6 -52.04 -30.14 -15.96
N LYS A 7 -53.15 -30.03 -15.22
CA LYS A 7 -53.30 -29.09 -14.09
C LYS A 7 -52.31 -29.33 -12.95
N ARG A 8 -51.98 -30.60 -12.67
CA ARG A 8 -50.95 -30.96 -11.68
C ARG A 8 -49.54 -30.57 -12.13
N LEU A 9 -49.26 -30.70 -13.42
CA LEU A 9 -47.99 -30.28 -14.03
C LEU A 9 -47.85 -28.76 -14.05
N GLU A 10 -48.92 -28.00 -14.31
CA GLU A 10 -48.93 -26.53 -14.25
C GLU A 10 -48.52 -25.97 -12.87
N GLY A 11 -49.00 -26.57 -11.77
CA GLY A 11 -48.62 -26.16 -10.42
C GLY A 11 -47.18 -26.51 -10.02
N GLN A 12 -46.54 -27.43 -10.74
CA GLN A 12 -45.17 -27.90 -10.47
C GLN A 12 -44.10 -27.10 -11.23
N VAL A 13 -44.49 -26.28 -12.21
CA VAL A 13 -43.58 -25.34 -12.92
C VAL A 13 -43.27 -24.16 -11.99
N ARG A 14 -42.44 -24.43 -10.97
CA ARG A 14 -42.05 -23.47 -9.94
C ARG A 14 -40.95 -22.52 -10.45
N THR A 15 -41.29 -21.71 -11.45
CA THR A 15 -40.54 -20.52 -11.85
C THR A 15 -41.02 -19.31 -11.05
N GLY A 16 -40.52 -19.18 -9.82
CA GLY A 16 -40.58 -17.90 -9.08
C GLY A 16 -41.97 -17.48 -8.56
N GLY A 17 -42.36 -18.00 -7.40
CA GLY A 17 -43.52 -17.52 -6.62
C GLY A 17 -43.12 -16.66 -5.42
N LYS A 18 -44.09 -15.96 -4.80
CA LYS A 18 -43.90 -15.22 -3.54
C LYS A 18 -43.39 -16.18 -2.45
N GLY A 19 -42.20 -15.93 -1.91
CA GLY A 19 -41.53 -16.83 -0.94
C GLY A 19 -40.57 -17.86 -1.54
N THR A 20 -40.45 -17.96 -2.87
CA THR A 20 -39.35 -18.71 -3.50
C THR A 20 -38.04 -17.94 -3.36
N VAL A 21 -36.91 -18.65 -3.23
CA VAL A 21 -35.58 -18.04 -3.10
C VAL A 21 -35.32 -17.16 -4.32
N ARG A 22 -35.43 -15.84 -4.13
CA ARG A 22 -34.89 -14.87 -5.08
C ARG A 22 -33.39 -15.15 -5.19
N ARG A 23 -32.87 -15.17 -6.42
CA ARG A 23 -31.48 -15.48 -6.81
C ARG A 23 -30.50 -15.36 -5.64
N LYS A 24 -29.87 -16.47 -5.26
CA LYS A 24 -28.83 -16.52 -4.23
C LYS A 24 -27.81 -15.40 -4.49
N VAL A 25 -27.66 -14.48 -3.55
CA VAL A 25 -26.68 -13.40 -3.65
C VAL A 25 -25.29 -14.03 -3.63
N LYS A 26 -24.56 -13.92 -4.74
CA LYS A 26 -23.17 -14.33 -4.81
C LYS A 26 -22.35 -13.32 -3.99
N LYS A 27 -22.12 -13.62 -2.72
CA LYS A 27 -21.16 -12.87 -1.90
C LYS A 27 -19.76 -13.20 -2.39
N GLN A 28 -19.26 -12.38 -3.31
CA GLN A 28 -17.94 -12.54 -3.89
C GLN A 28 -16.91 -12.14 -2.82
N ARG A 29 -16.17 -13.12 -2.28
CA ARG A 29 -15.04 -12.84 -1.39
C ARG A 29 -13.94 -12.21 -2.24
N LYS A 30 -13.38 -11.09 -1.77
CA LYS A 30 -12.18 -10.50 -2.37
C LYS A 30 -11.04 -11.52 -2.24
N VAL A 31 -10.50 -11.95 -3.37
CA VAL A 31 -9.32 -12.84 -3.41
C VAL A 31 -8.10 -11.95 -3.65
N THR A 32 -7.45 -11.54 -2.57
CA THR A 32 -6.26 -10.66 -2.59
C THR A 32 -5.04 -11.32 -3.21
N THR A 33 -4.97 -12.65 -3.22
CA THR A 33 -3.80 -13.42 -3.66
C THR A 33 -3.56 -13.37 -5.18
N THR A 34 -4.61 -13.21 -5.98
CA THR A 34 -4.50 -13.11 -7.45
C THR A 34 -3.95 -11.76 -7.89
N ASP A 35 -4.30 -10.69 -7.17
CA ASP A 35 -3.89 -9.34 -7.53
C ASP A 35 -2.41 -9.12 -7.25
N ASP A 36 -1.90 -9.68 -6.14
CA ASP A 36 -0.47 -9.61 -5.82
C ASP A 36 0.41 -10.30 -6.87
N LYS A 37 -0.02 -11.48 -7.39
CA LYS A 37 0.68 -12.14 -8.51
C LYS A 37 0.69 -11.29 -9.78
N LYS A 38 -0.41 -10.59 -10.07
CA LYS A 38 -0.49 -9.68 -11.23
C LYS A 38 0.43 -8.49 -11.03
N LEU A 39 0.44 -7.88 -9.84
CA LEU A 39 1.31 -6.77 -9.48
C LEU A 39 2.79 -7.16 -9.60
N GLN A 40 3.19 -8.31 -9.07
CA GLN A 40 4.57 -8.81 -9.24
C GLN A 40 4.91 -9.04 -10.72
N SER A 41 3.96 -9.51 -11.53
CA SER A 41 4.18 -9.70 -12.97
C SER A 41 4.36 -8.37 -13.71
N THR A 42 3.65 -7.30 -13.31
CA THR A 42 3.81 -5.97 -13.89
C THR A 42 5.11 -5.31 -13.46
N LEU A 43 5.52 -5.46 -12.19
CA LEU A 43 6.79 -4.93 -11.71
C LEU A 43 7.98 -5.57 -12.45
N LYS A 44 7.94 -6.89 -12.68
CA LYS A 44 8.98 -7.56 -13.46
C LYS A 44 9.11 -7.03 -14.88
N LYS A 45 8.02 -6.62 -15.52
CA LYS A 45 8.05 -6.03 -16.89
C LYS A 45 8.76 -4.69 -16.95
N ILE A 46 8.73 -3.91 -15.86
CA ILE A 46 9.38 -2.60 -15.75
C ILE A 46 10.89 -2.78 -15.44
N GLY A 47 11.36 -4.01 -15.21
CA GLY A 47 12.77 -4.30 -14.93
C GLY A 47 13.18 -3.98 -13.48
N VAL A 48 12.23 -4.07 -12.55
CA VAL A 48 12.48 -3.79 -11.13
C VAL A 48 13.20 -5.00 -10.49
N ASN A 49 14.36 -4.76 -9.87
CA ASN A 49 15.21 -5.77 -9.25
C ASN A 49 15.19 -5.64 -7.72
N PRO A 50 15.15 -6.75 -6.96
CA PRO A 50 15.20 -6.69 -5.49
C PRO A 50 16.59 -6.24 -5.01
N ILE A 51 16.61 -5.34 -4.01
CA ILE A 51 17.84 -4.95 -3.31
C ILE A 51 17.81 -5.61 -1.91
N PRO A 52 18.79 -6.47 -1.58
CA PRO A 52 18.85 -7.12 -0.27
C PRO A 52 19.43 -6.17 0.80
N ALA A 53 19.27 -6.56 2.07
CA ALA A 53 19.94 -5.95 3.23
C ALA A 53 19.68 -4.44 3.42
N ILE A 54 18.43 -4.01 3.23
CA ILE A 54 18.00 -2.65 3.59
C ILE A 54 17.50 -2.64 5.03
N GLU A 55 18.13 -1.81 5.86
CA GLU A 55 17.74 -1.65 7.26
C GLU A 55 16.49 -0.79 7.39
N GLU A 56 16.48 0.41 6.79
CA GLU A 56 15.38 1.36 6.92
C GLU A 56 15.16 2.19 5.64
N VAL A 57 13.90 2.53 5.37
CA VAL A 57 13.52 3.52 4.35
C VAL A 57 12.60 4.55 4.98
N SER A 58 12.94 5.83 4.83
CA SER A 58 12.20 6.95 5.38
C SER A 58 11.64 7.83 4.28
N PHE A 59 10.34 8.10 4.33
CA PHE A 59 9.67 9.07 3.47
C PHE A 59 9.36 10.33 4.28
N PHE A 60 9.98 11.44 3.90
CA PHE A 60 9.73 12.75 4.50
C PHE A 60 8.57 13.43 3.76
N ASN A 61 7.46 13.64 4.46
CA ASN A 61 6.32 14.35 3.90
C ASN A 61 6.45 15.85 4.18
N LYS A 62 5.81 16.67 3.34
CA LYS A 62 5.75 18.13 3.53
C LYS A 62 5.00 18.54 4.80
N ASP A 63 4.14 17.66 5.31
CA ASP A 63 3.33 17.90 6.51
C ASP A 63 4.11 17.75 7.84
N GLY A 64 5.44 17.58 7.77
CA GLY A 64 6.29 17.37 8.95
C GLY A 64 6.21 15.95 9.54
N THR A 65 5.57 15.02 8.83
CA THR A 65 5.52 13.60 9.20
C THR A 65 6.55 12.79 8.40
N VAL A 66 7.09 11.76 9.04
CA VAL A 66 8.00 10.81 8.42
C VAL A 66 7.39 9.42 8.49
N ARG A 67 7.36 8.75 7.35
CA ARG A 67 6.92 7.36 7.25
C ARG A 67 8.14 6.44 7.16
N ILE A 68 8.36 5.65 8.20
CA ILE A 68 9.51 4.77 8.34
C ILE A 68 9.09 3.33 8.06
N PHE A 69 9.86 2.64 7.23
CA PHE A 69 9.76 1.20 7.00
C PHE A 69 11.02 0.54 7.55
N LYS A 70 10.87 -0.33 8.55
CA LYS A 70 11.97 -1.14 9.11
C LYS A 70 12.06 -2.47 8.39
N ASN A 71 13.26 -2.83 7.94
CA ASN A 71 13.57 -4.01 7.15
C ASN A 71 12.58 -4.28 5.99
N PRO A 72 12.33 -3.30 5.09
CA PRO A 72 11.39 -3.50 3.99
C PRO A 72 11.96 -4.41 2.92
N LYS A 73 11.06 -5.06 2.17
CA LYS A 73 11.41 -5.64 0.87
C LYS A 73 11.42 -4.53 -0.17
N LEU A 74 12.63 -4.08 -0.52
CA LEU A 74 12.88 -3.08 -1.53
C LEU A 74 13.11 -3.73 -2.90
N GLN A 75 12.47 -3.19 -3.93
CA GLN A 75 12.79 -3.46 -5.32
C GLN A 75 13.04 -2.13 -6.03
N ALA A 76 14.04 -2.04 -6.90
CA ALA A 76 14.37 -0.83 -7.62
C ALA A 76 14.68 -1.10 -9.10
N ALA A 77 14.26 -0.19 -9.95
CA ALA A 77 14.74 -0.04 -11.30
C ALA A 77 15.55 1.27 -11.36
N LEU A 78 16.86 1.16 -11.13
CA LEU A 78 17.82 2.26 -11.21
C LEU A 78 17.76 3.04 -12.54
N PRO A 79 17.69 2.40 -13.74
CA PRO A 79 17.64 3.17 -14.99
C PRO A 79 16.38 4.03 -15.13
N SER A 80 15.32 3.69 -14.41
CA SER A 80 14.02 4.38 -14.45
C SER A 80 13.73 5.16 -13.18
N ASN A 81 14.70 5.29 -12.26
CA ASN A 81 14.54 5.91 -10.94
C ASN A 81 13.26 5.47 -10.19
N THR A 82 12.86 4.21 -10.35
CA THR A 82 11.61 3.69 -9.79
C THR A 82 11.90 2.77 -8.62
N PHE A 83 11.31 3.05 -7.47
CA PHE A 83 11.46 2.26 -6.24
C PHE A 83 10.11 1.69 -5.80
N VAL A 84 10.12 0.43 -5.38
CA VAL A 84 8.98 -0.28 -4.82
C VAL A 84 9.34 -0.71 -3.42
N VAL A 85 8.71 -0.07 -2.44
CA VAL A 85 8.88 -0.38 -1.02
C VAL A 85 7.68 -1.19 -0.55
N SER A 86 7.93 -2.40 -0.04
CA SER A 86 6.89 -3.27 0.51
C SER A 86 7.24 -3.70 1.92
N GLY A 87 6.34 -3.46 2.86
CA GLY A 87 6.55 -3.76 4.26
C GLY A 87 5.62 -2.96 5.17
N ASN A 88 5.71 -3.21 6.47
CA ASN A 88 4.98 -2.47 7.47
C ASN A 88 5.62 -1.08 7.64
N SER A 89 4.76 -0.07 7.76
CA SER A 89 5.20 1.32 7.94
C SER A 89 4.73 1.87 9.27
N GLU A 90 5.58 2.63 9.94
CA GLU A 90 5.22 3.49 11.06
C GLU A 90 5.22 4.94 10.60
N VAL A 91 4.22 5.72 11.00
CA VAL A 91 4.21 7.17 10.78
C VAL A 91 4.57 7.85 12.09
N LYS A 92 5.59 8.70 12.07
CA LYS A 92 6.04 9.48 13.23
C LYS A 92 6.13 10.96 12.85
N SER A 93 6.05 11.85 13.84
CA SER A 93 6.42 13.24 13.62
C SER A 93 7.92 13.35 13.44
N TRP A 94 8.38 14.26 12.58
CA TRP A 94 9.81 14.57 12.46
C TRP A 94 10.41 15.01 13.80
N ALA A 95 9.64 15.76 14.59
CA ALA A 95 10.06 16.22 15.91
C ALA A 95 10.37 15.05 16.87
N ASP A 96 9.54 13.99 16.85
CA ASP A 96 9.72 12.83 17.72
C ASP A 96 10.97 12.01 17.33
N ILE A 97 11.30 11.99 16.03
CA ILE A 97 12.50 11.31 15.53
C ILE A 97 13.75 12.04 15.99
N LEU A 98 13.79 13.37 15.85
CA LEU A 98 14.92 14.19 16.30
C LEU A 98 15.18 14.06 17.79
N GLN A 99 14.13 13.94 18.61
CA GLN A 99 14.26 13.72 20.05
C GLN A 99 14.72 12.30 20.41
N SER A 100 14.44 11.32 19.55
CA SER A 100 14.84 9.92 19.78
C SER A 100 16.29 9.64 19.43
N VAL A 101 16.94 10.47 18.62
CA VAL A 101 18.38 10.37 18.33
C VAL A 101 19.13 11.00 19.50
N PRO A 102 19.85 10.22 20.33
CA PRO A 102 20.60 10.79 21.42
C PRO A 102 21.64 11.74 20.83
N VAL A 103 21.60 13.00 21.24
CA VAL A 103 22.74 13.89 21.03
C VAL A 103 23.91 13.24 21.77
N PRO A 104 25.03 12.93 21.10
CA PRO A 104 26.17 12.35 21.78
C PRO A 104 26.59 13.33 22.88
N SER A 105 26.51 12.87 24.12
CA SER A 105 26.73 13.64 25.35
C SER A 105 28.22 14.00 25.52
N GLY A 106 28.76 14.82 24.61
CA GLY A 106 30.20 15.09 24.57
C GLY A 106 30.69 16.23 23.68
N THR A 107 29.82 17.03 23.06
CA THR A 107 30.26 18.25 22.36
C THR A 107 29.52 19.46 22.91
N GLU A 108 30.16 20.14 23.87
CA GLU A 108 29.87 21.51 24.29
C GLU A 108 30.22 22.52 23.19
N GLU A 109 29.76 22.31 21.96
CA GLU A 109 29.68 23.37 20.96
C GLU A 109 28.43 23.06 20.16
N VAL A 110 27.33 23.75 20.50
CA VAL A 110 26.16 23.82 19.63
C VAL A 110 26.55 24.80 18.52
N PRO A 111 26.89 24.36 17.29
CA PRO A 111 26.81 25.30 16.18
C PRO A 111 25.33 25.66 16.08
N ASP A 112 25.06 26.95 16.13
CA ASP A 112 23.74 27.55 16.01
C ASP A 112 23.04 27.08 14.73
N LEU A 113 22.31 25.98 14.82
CA LEU A 113 21.44 25.44 13.77
C LEU A 113 20.01 25.99 13.89
N ALA A 114 19.80 27.02 14.72
CA ALA A 114 18.50 27.70 14.85
C ALA A 114 18.25 28.71 13.72
N SER A 115 19.17 28.91 12.78
CA SER A 115 18.95 29.77 11.62
C SER A 115 19.34 29.10 10.30
N GLY A 116 18.33 28.64 9.56
CA GLY A 116 18.43 28.63 8.10
C GLY A 116 18.68 27.29 7.41
N VAL A 117 17.97 26.22 7.79
CA VAL A 117 17.64 25.18 6.81
C VAL A 117 16.14 25.00 6.75
N ASN A 118 15.48 25.97 6.12
CA ASN A 118 14.10 25.83 5.69
C ASN A 118 14.07 24.70 4.63
N PHE A 119 13.30 23.66 4.90
CA PHE A 119 13.13 22.47 4.04
C PHE A 119 12.60 22.75 2.62
N GLU A 120 12.38 24.01 2.24
CA GLU A 120 12.03 24.41 0.88
C GLU A 120 13.23 24.44 -0.09
N GLU A 121 14.47 24.59 0.39
CA GLU A 121 15.62 24.81 -0.50
C GLU A 121 16.24 23.51 -1.07
N VAL A 122 15.93 22.35 -0.50
CA VAL A 122 16.42 21.05 -1.00
C VAL A 122 15.58 20.54 -2.17
N ALA A 123 14.31 20.94 -2.28
CA ALA A 123 13.42 20.52 -3.35
C ALA A 123 13.64 21.27 -4.68
N THR A 124 14.33 22.42 -4.67
CA THR A 124 14.54 23.27 -5.85
C THR A 124 15.93 23.16 -6.48
N LYS A 125 16.87 22.39 -5.89
CA LYS A 125 18.23 22.21 -6.44
C LYS A 125 18.42 20.99 -7.35
N THR A 126 17.35 20.30 -7.72
CA THR A 126 17.35 19.25 -8.77
C THR A 126 16.59 19.67 -10.02
N GLU A 127 16.70 20.94 -10.42
CA GLU A 127 16.48 21.37 -11.80
C GLU A 127 17.58 22.38 -12.16
N ASN A 128 18.72 21.86 -12.61
CA ASN A 128 19.62 22.44 -13.60
C ASN A 128 20.60 21.36 -14.07
#